data_AF-A0A6G0HMT3-F1
#
_entry.id   AF-A0A6G0HMT3-F1
#
_cell.length_a   1.000
_cell.length_b   1.000
_cell.length_c   1.000
_cell.angle_alpha   90.00
_cell.angle_beta   90.00
_cell.angle_gamma   90.00
#
_symmetry.space_group_name_H-M   'P 1'
#
loop_
_entity.id
_entity.type
_entity.pdbx_description
1 polymer ?
#
loop_
_entity_poly.entity_id
_entity_poly.type
_entity_poly.pdbx_seq_one_letter_code
_entity_poly.pdbx_strand_id
1 'polypeptide(L)'
;MCDNVEEPEQFSQLERAAQAVAKATENMATVASRQMRETEDEVLYMEMSSLLESVTVSGQHVLLAAQKLNIQPSLTEHREELITATQNVFLGIVKVLLVDDDATVRRVIAAADQVLECLSELGSSSDIKSLLKSFQVFSQALLLLNSLTVERANSLQDPRQTKQLLRFIGDPEEVHLHAAHGHVHNHQTPYKRAGTGSQEIHSGQGAEHSQ
;
A
#
# COMPACT_ATOMS: atom_id res chain seq x y z
N MET A 1 -49.52 -11.83 29.41
CA MET A 1 -48.69 -13.05 29.59
C MET A 1 -48.56 -13.64 28.20
N CYS A 2 -47.62 -13.11 27.41
CA CYS A 2 -47.40 -13.56 26.04
C CYS A 2 -46.22 -14.52 26.11
N ASP A 3 -46.46 -15.77 25.72
CA ASP A 3 -45.51 -16.87 25.83
C ASP A 3 -44.26 -16.60 25.01
N ASN A 4 -43.11 -16.70 25.69
CA ASN A 4 -41.77 -16.42 25.24
C ASN A 4 -41.22 -17.60 24.41
N VAL A 5 -41.87 -17.93 23.30
CA VAL A 5 -41.49 -19.09 22.46
C VAL A 5 -40.22 -18.80 21.62
N GLU A 6 -39.73 -17.55 21.59
CA GLU A 6 -38.57 -17.13 20.77
C GLU A 6 -37.19 -17.28 21.44
N GLU A 7 -37.11 -17.40 22.77
CA GLU A 7 -35.83 -17.41 23.50
C GLU A 7 -34.92 -18.63 23.20
N PRO A 8 -35.39 -19.90 23.18
CA PRO A 8 -34.49 -21.04 23.04
C PRO A 8 -33.87 -21.15 21.64
N GLU A 9 -34.61 -20.77 20.58
CA GLU A 9 -34.05 -20.76 19.23
C GLU A 9 -32.98 -19.68 19.06
N GLN A 10 -33.15 -18.52 19.70
CA GLN A 10 -32.20 -17.41 19.62
C GLN A 10 -30.81 -17.77 20.16
N PHE A 11 -30.72 -18.45 21.31
CA PHE A 11 -29.43 -18.85 21.89
C PHE A 11 -28.75 -19.98 21.10
N SER A 12 -29.53 -20.87 20.49
CA SER A 12 -28.97 -21.89 19.58
C SER A 12 -28.32 -21.28 18.33
N GLN A 13 -28.90 -20.18 17.82
CA GLN A 13 -28.35 -19.43 16.70
C GLN A 13 -27.10 -18.66 17.11
N LEU A 14 -27.12 -18.07 18.32
CA LEU A 14 -25.97 -17.38 18.90
C LEU A 14 -24.78 -18.31 19.08
N GLU A 15 -24.98 -19.53 19.59
CA GLU A 15 -23.92 -20.53 19.73
C GLU A 15 -23.29 -20.88 18.37
N ARG A 16 -24.11 -21.10 17.33
CA ARG A 16 -23.64 -21.32 15.96
C ARG A 16 -22.82 -20.15 15.42
N ALA A 17 -23.28 -18.92 15.65
CA ALA A 17 -22.55 -17.72 15.25
C ALA A 17 -21.21 -17.59 16.00
N ALA A 18 -21.21 -17.85 17.30
CA ALA A 18 -20.02 -17.83 18.14
C ALA A 18 -18.99 -18.91 17.72
N GLN A 19 -19.46 -20.09 17.30
CA GLN A 19 -18.60 -21.13 16.72
C GLN A 19 -17.94 -20.66 15.42
N ALA A 20 -18.68 -19.97 14.56
CA ALA A 20 -18.11 -19.38 13.35
C ALA A 20 -17.06 -18.31 13.66
N VAL A 21 -17.29 -17.47 14.68
CA VAL A 21 -16.30 -16.48 15.17
C VAL A 21 -15.04 -17.18 15.66
N ALA A 22 -15.16 -18.19 16.53
CA ALA A 22 -14.01 -18.93 17.06
C ALA A 22 -13.15 -19.54 15.93
N LYS A 23 -13.81 -20.14 14.94
CA LYS A 23 -13.13 -20.69 13.75
C LYS A 23 -12.47 -19.61 12.90
N ALA A 24 -13.13 -18.46 12.72
CA ALA A 24 -12.58 -17.35 11.96
C ALA A 24 -11.33 -16.76 12.63
N THR A 25 -11.33 -16.61 13.96
CA THR A 25 -10.16 -16.14 14.72
C THR A 25 -8.99 -17.12 14.67
N GLU A 26 -9.26 -18.43 14.71
CA GLU A 26 -8.22 -19.47 14.56
C GLU A 26 -7.62 -19.46 13.14
N ASN A 27 -8.46 -19.32 12.12
CA ASN A 27 -8.00 -19.19 10.73
C ASN A 27 -7.14 -17.93 10.55
N MET A 28 -7.54 -16.80 11.12
CA MET A 28 -6.76 -15.56 11.08
C MET A 28 -5.37 -15.77 11.72
N ALA A 29 -5.31 -16.38 12.90
CA ALA A 29 -4.06 -16.68 13.57
C ALA A 29 -3.17 -17.62 12.74
N THR A 30 -3.77 -18.61 12.08
CA THR A 30 -3.05 -19.54 11.19
C THR A 30 -2.45 -18.83 9.98
N VAL A 31 -3.22 -17.96 9.32
CA VAL A 31 -2.76 -17.19 8.16
C VAL A 31 -1.64 -16.23 8.55
N ALA A 32 -1.82 -15.49 9.65
CA ALA A 32 -0.82 -14.57 10.16
C ALA A 32 0.47 -15.31 10.57
N SER A 33 0.37 -16.47 11.23
CA SER A 33 1.54 -17.30 11.56
C SER A 33 2.30 -17.76 10.33
N ARG A 34 1.60 -18.12 9.23
CA ARG A 34 2.26 -18.48 7.98
C ARG A 34 3.03 -17.30 7.39
N GLN A 35 2.42 -16.11 7.35
CA GLN A 35 3.05 -14.89 6.86
C GLN A 35 4.32 -14.54 7.64
N MET A 36 4.31 -14.73 8.95
CA MET A 36 5.47 -14.47 9.81
C MET A 36 6.65 -15.44 9.58
N ARG A 37 6.43 -16.63 9.02
CA ARG A 37 7.53 -17.57 8.75
C ARG A 37 8.37 -17.17 7.54
N GLU A 38 7.79 -16.34 6.67
CA GLU A 38 8.37 -15.94 5.39
C GLU A 38 8.94 -14.51 5.44
N THR A 39 8.79 -13.81 6.57
CA THR A 39 9.22 -12.41 6.72
C THR A 39 10.62 -12.29 7.33
N GLU A 40 11.38 -11.29 6.85
CA GLU A 40 12.62 -10.81 7.47
C GLU A 40 12.38 -9.61 8.39
N ASP A 41 11.13 -9.08 8.45
CA ASP A 41 10.75 -8.00 9.35
C ASP A 41 10.60 -8.52 10.80
N GLU A 42 11.64 -8.32 11.61
CA GLU A 42 11.68 -8.70 13.02
C GLU A 42 10.59 -7.99 13.85
N VAL A 43 10.23 -6.76 13.50
CA VAL A 43 9.18 -6.00 14.20
C VAL A 43 7.82 -6.65 13.96
N LEU A 44 7.51 -6.97 12.69
CA LEU A 44 6.31 -7.73 12.34
C LEU A 44 6.27 -9.06 13.09
N TYR A 45 7.38 -9.80 13.11
CA TYR A 45 7.44 -11.09 13.80
C TYR A 45 7.15 -10.94 15.30
N MET A 46 7.80 -10.00 15.98
CA MET A 46 7.63 -9.81 17.43
C MET A 46 6.22 -9.36 17.79
N GLU A 47 5.70 -8.34 17.12
CA GLU A 47 4.40 -7.77 17.41
C GLU A 47 3.27 -8.76 17.09
N MET A 48 3.31 -9.37 15.90
CA MET A 48 2.29 -10.32 15.48
C MET A 48 2.29 -11.58 16.37
N SER A 49 3.46 -12.12 16.74
CA SER A 49 3.57 -13.28 17.64
C SER A 49 2.82 -13.07 18.95
N SER A 50 2.89 -11.86 19.51
CA SER A 50 2.26 -11.52 20.79
C SER A 50 0.73 -11.48 20.73
N LEU A 51 0.15 -11.39 19.53
CA LEU A 51 -1.29 -11.22 19.32
C LEU A 51 -2.02 -12.52 18.98
N LEU A 52 -1.36 -13.49 18.34
CA LEU A 52 -2.04 -14.66 17.77
C LEU A 52 -2.79 -15.52 18.79
N GLU A 53 -2.16 -15.76 19.93
CA GLU A 53 -2.80 -16.51 21.02
C GLU A 53 -3.99 -15.74 21.58
N SER A 54 -3.82 -14.44 21.84
CA SER A 54 -4.88 -13.58 22.39
C SER A 54 -6.13 -13.53 21.48
N VAL A 55 -5.94 -13.44 20.16
CA VAL A 55 -7.05 -13.46 19.19
C VAL A 55 -7.78 -14.80 19.20
N THR A 56 -7.03 -15.90 19.20
CA THR A 56 -7.59 -17.27 19.21
C THR A 56 -8.38 -17.53 20.49
N VAL A 57 -7.80 -17.20 21.64
CA VAL A 57 -8.43 -17.36 22.97
C VAL A 57 -9.70 -16.49 23.07
N SER A 58 -9.66 -15.26 22.56
CA SER A 58 -10.83 -14.38 22.57
C SER A 58 -12.00 -14.96 21.78
N GLY A 59 -11.74 -15.57 20.62
CA GLY A 59 -12.78 -16.27 19.85
C GLY A 59 -13.37 -17.48 20.59
N GLN A 60 -12.54 -18.25 21.28
CA GLN A 60 -13.00 -19.35 22.13
C GLN A 60 -13.85 -18.85 23.31
N HIS A 61 -13.50 -17.71 23.92
CA HIS A 61 -14.32 -17.11 24.98
C HIS A 61 -15.70 -16.67 24.48
N VAL A 62 -15.83 -16.19 23.24
CA VAL A 62 -17.13 -15.89 22.64
C VAL A 62 -17.99 -17.14 22.54
N LEU A 63 -17.41 -18.26 22.09
CA LEU A 63 -18.11 -19.56 22.03
C LEU A 63 -18.52 -20.05 23.42
N LEU A 64 -17.61 -19.99 24.40
CA LEU A 64 -17.91 -20.42 25.77
C LEU A 64 -19.03 -19.59 26.41
N ALA A 65 -19.00 -18.27 26.25
CA ALA A 65 -20.05 -17.39 26.77
C ALA A 65 -21.41 -17.64 26.10
N ALA A 66 -21.42 -17.91 24.79
CA ALA A 66 -22.63 -18.28 24.07
C ALA A 66 -23.21 -19.62 24.53
N GLN A 67 -22.36 -20.62 24.77
CA GLN A 67 -22.77 -21.92 25.33
C GLN A 67 -23.34 -21.79 26.74
N LYS A 68 -22.70 -20.98 27.60
CA LYS A 68 -23.21 -20.66 28.94
C LYS A 68 -24.60 -20.02 28.87
N LEU A 69 -24.82 -19.08 27.95
CA LEU A 69 -26.14 -18.45 27.72
C LEU A 69 -27.18 -19.42 27.17
N ASN A 70 -26.80 -20.37 26.32
CA ASN A 70 -27.70 -21.40 25.82
C ASN A 70 -28.22 -22.32 26.94
N ILE A 71 -27.41 -22.55 27.98
CA ILE A 71 -27.79 -23.33 29.17
C ILE A 71 -28.55 -22.46 30.20
N GLN A 72 -28.11 -21.22 30.43
CA GLN A 72 -28.67 -20.29 31.42
C GLN A 72 -28.97 -18.90 30.82
N PRO A 73 -30.07 -18.74 30.06
CA PRO A 73 -30.41 -17.51 29.32
C PRO A 73 -30.61 -16.24 30.17
N SER A 74 -31.02 -16.43 31.41
CA SER A 74 -31.44 -15.36 32.33
C SER A 74 -30.28 -14.79 33.15
N LEU A 75 -29.09 -15.38 33.09
CA LEU A 75 -27.95 -14.92 33.90
C LEU A 75 -27.24 -13.75 33.21
N THR A 76 -27.32 -12.57 33.82
CA THR A 76 -26.71 -11.33 33.31
C THR A 76 -25.20 -11.45 33.16
N GLU A 77 -24.52 -12.13 34.09
CA GLU A 77 -23.06 -12.31 34.06
C GLU A 77 -22.59 -12.97 32.76
N HIS A 78 -23.32 -13.96 32.23
CA HIS A 78 -22.96 -14.59 30.96
C HIS A 78 -23.13 -13.66 29.75
N ARG A 79 -24.06 -12.69 29.82
CA ARG A 79 -24.20 -11.66 28.78
C ARG A 79 -23.02 -10.70 28.81
N GLU A 80 -22.58 -10.31 30.01
CA GLU A 80 -21.41 -9.45 30.19
C GLU A 80 -20.11 -10.15 29.74
N GLU A 81 -19.96 -11.45 30.05
CA GLU A 81 -18.87 -12.27 29.53
C GLU A 81 -18.86 -12.29 27.99
N LEU A 82 -20.01 -12.50 27.35
CA LEU A 82 -20.13 -12.50 25.90
C LEU A 82 -19.74 -11.15 25.28
N ILE A 83 -20.23 -10.05 25.86
CA ILE A 83 -19.91 -8.69 25.39
C ILE A 83 -18.40 -8.46 25.49
N THR A 84 -17.81 -8.78 26.64
CA THR A 84 -16.37 -8.62 26.89
C THR A 84 -15.54 -9.46 25.93
N ALA A 85 -15.89 -10.73 25.74
CA ALA A 85 -15.20 -11.63 24.82
C ALA A 85 -15.29 -11.12 23.37
N THR A 86 -16.44 -10.61 22.96
CA THR A 86 -16.65 -10.06 21.61
C THR A 86 -15.83 -8.79 21.40
N GLN A 87 -15.78 -7.90 22.39
CA GLN A 87 -14.93 -6.70 22.35
C GLN A 87 -13.44 -7.06 22.24
N ASN A 88 -12.99 -8.09 22.98
CA ASN A 88 -11.62 -8.57 22.89
C ASN A 88 -11.29 -9.15 21.51
N VAL A 89 -12.23 -9.85 20.87
CA VAL A 89 -12.07 -10.30 19.47
C VAL A 89 -11.89 -9.09 18.54
N PHE A 90 -12.75 -8.08 18.62
CA PHE A 90 -12.62 -6.89 17.76
C PHE A 90 -11.29 -6.16 17.98
N LEU A 91 -10.91 -5.94 19.23
CA LEU A 91 -9.64 -5.30 19.57
C LEU A 91 -8.44 -6.11 19.04
N GLY A 92 -8.48 -7.44 19.20
CA GLY A 92 -7.45 -8.33 18.71
C GLY A 92 -7.32 -8.30 17.18
N ILE A 93 -8.44 -8.37 16.46
CA ILE A 93 -8.47 -8.27 15.00
C ILE A 93 -7.89 -6.93 14.53
N VAL A 94 -8.33 -5.82 15.13
CA VAL A 94 -7.82 -4.49 14.77
C VAL A 94 -6.32 -4.40 14.97
N LYS A 95 -5.79 -4.92 16.09
CA LYS A 95 -4.34 -4.94 16.34
C LYS A 95 -3.58 -5.77 15.30
N VAL A 96 -4.09 -6.95 14.94
CA VAL A 96 -3.48 -7.80 13.90
C VAL A 96 -3.41 -7.04 12.57
N LEU A 97 -4.52 -6.41 12.15
CA LEU A 97 -4.57 -5.66 10.89
C LEU A 97 -3.66 -4.43 10.91
N LEU A 98 -3.54 -3.74 12.05
CA LEU A 98 -2.65 -2.58 12.18
C LEU A 98 -1.17 -2.98 12.08
N VAL A 99 -0.76 -4.07 12.76
CA VAL A 99 0.62 -4.56 12.70
C VAL A 99 1.00 -4.98 11.27
N ASP A 100 0.06 -5.60 10.54
CA ASP A 100 0.24 -5.96 9.12
C ASP A 100 0.35 -4.72 8.21
N ASP A 101 -0.49 -3.71 8.43
CA ASP A 101 -0.42 -2.43 7.70
C ASP A 101 0.89 -1.70 7.96
N ASP A 102 1.35 -1.64 9.22
CA ASP A 102 2.61 -1.02 9.61
C ASP A 102 3.80 -1.72 8.96
N ALA A 103 3.79 -3.05 8.82
CA ALA A 103 4.80 -3.80 8.10
C ALA A 103 4.84 -3.41 6.61
N THR A 104 3.68 -3.23 5.99
CA THR A 104 3.58 -2.76 4.60
C THR A 104 4.17 -1.35 4.45
N VAL A 105 3.90 -0.45 5.40
CA VAL A 105 4.48 0.90 5.42
C VAL A 105 6.00 0.86 5.61
N ARG A 106 6.51 0.05 6.54
CA ARG A 106 7.96 -0.15 6.74
C ARG A 106 8.64 -0.64 5.47
N ARG A 107 8.00 -1.56 4.73
CA ARG A 107 8.52 -2.06 3.45
C ARG A 107 8.63 -0.96 2.39
N VAL A 108 7.65 -0.05 2.31
CA VAL A 108 7.71 1.13 1.42
C VAL A 108 8.87 2.05 1.82
N ILE A 109 9.03 2.32 3.12
CA ILE A 109 10.10 3.18 3.64
C ILE A 109 11.47 2.56 3.35
N ALA A 110 11.65 1.27 3.62
CA ALA A 110 12.91 0.57 3.34
C ALA A 110 13.29 0.61 1.85
N ALA A 111 12.31 0.47 0.95
CA ALA A 111 12.55 0.62 -0.49
C ALA A 111 12.96 2.06 -0.86
N ALA A 112 12.40 3.07 -0.18
CA ALA A 112 12.79 4.46 -0.39
C ALA A 112 14.22 4.73 0.10
N ASP A 113 14.58 4.22 1.28
CA ASP A 113 15.94 4.32 1.82
C ASP A 113 16.96 3.64 0.88
N GLN A 114 16.61 2.47 0.33
CA GLN A 114 17.43 1.77 -0.65
C GLN A 114 17.64 2.61 -1.93
N VAL A 115 16.61 3.31 -2.42
CA VAL A 115 16.73 4.22 -3.57
C VAL A 115 17.69 5.37 -3.26
N LEU A 116 17.62 5.96 -2.06
CA LEU A 116 18.52 7.04 -1.63
C LEU A 116 19.98 6.58 -1.51
N GLU A 117 20.21 5.37 -1.01
CA GLU A 117 21.53 4.74 -0.98
C GLU A 117 22.07 4.54 -2.40
N CYS A 118 21.26 3.96 -3.30
CA CYS A 118 21.64 3.75 -4.69
C CYS A 118 21.98 5.06 -5.43
N LEU A 119 21.25 6.16 -5.14
CA LEU A 119 21.56 7.49 -5.68
C LEU A 119 22.91 8.01 -5.18
N SER A 120 23.25 7.75 -3.92
CA SER A 120 24.53 8.15 -3.33
C SER A 120 25.70 7.40 -3.98
N GLU A 121 25.54 6.10 -4.24
CA GLU A 121 26.52 5.30 -4.99
C GLU A 121 26.67 5.75 -6.44
N LEU A 122 25.54 6.03 -7.11
CA LEU A 122 25.53 6.53 -8.47
C LEU A 122 26.31 7.85 -8.59
N GLY A 123 26.08 8.79 -7.66
CA GLY A 123 26.80 10.06 -7.60
C GLY A 123 28.29 9.94 -7.24
N SER A 124 28.70 8.81 -6.64
CA SER A 124 30.08 8.53 -6.25
C SER A 124 30.87 7.73 -7.30
N SER A 125 30.25 7.38 -8.43
CA SER A 125 30.88 6.57 -9.48
C SER A 125 32.03 7.33 -10.16
N SER A 126 33.22 6.72 -10.19
CA SER A 126 34.45 7.34 -10.70
C SER A 126 34.64 7.20 -12.21
N ASP A 127 33.92 6.28 -12.84
CA ASP A 127 34.06 5.96 -14.26
C ASP A 127 32.73 5.50 -14.85
N ILE A 128 32.63 5.49 -16.17
CA ILE A 128 31.37 5.18 -16.85
C ILE A 128 30.89 3.74 -16.61
N LYS A 129 31.81 2.80 -16.37
CA LYS A 129 31.43 1.40 -16.12
C LYS A 129 30.84 1.25 -14.72
N SER A 130 31.44 1.87 -13.71
CA SER A 130 30.86 1.94 -12.36
C SER A 130 29.52 2.68 -12.36
N LEU A 131 29.42 3.80 -13.07
CA LEU A 131 28.19 4.57 -13.23
C LEU A 131 27.05 3.71 -13.80
N LEU A 132 27.29 3.00 -14.91
CA LEU A 132 26.27 2.15 -15.54
C LEU A 132 25.82 1.02 -14.62
N LYS A 133 26.74 0.44 -13.84
CA LYS A 133 26.42 -0.60 -12.85
C LYS A 133 25.54 -0.06 -11.73
N SER A 134 25.92 1.06 -11.11
CA SER A 134 25.12 1.69 -10.05
C SER A 134 23.76 2.18 -10.57
N PHE A 135 23.69 2.66 -11.81
CA PHE A 135 22.44 3.05 -12.45
C PHE A 135 21.47 1.87 -12.60
N GLN A 136 21.98 0.70 -12.97
CA GLN A 136 21.15 -0.51 -13.06
C GLN A 136 20.53 -0.86 -11.69
N VAL A 137 21.32 -0.86 -10.62
CA VAL A 137 20.83 -1.15 -9.27
C VAL A 137 19.81 -0.11 -8.82
N PHE A 138 20.11 1.18 -9.01
CA PHE A 138 19.18 2.29 -8.75
C PHE A 138 17.84 2.10 -9.48
N SER A 139 17.87 1.77 -10.77
CA SER A 139 16.65 1.58 -11.56
C SER A 139 15.76 0.45 -11.04
N GLN A 140 16.36 -0.63 -10.54
CA GLN A 140 15.61 -1.74 -9.94
C GLN A 140 14.98 -1.34 -8.60
N ALA A 141 15.74 -0.65 -7.74
CA ALA A 141 15.22 -0.14 -6.47
C ALA A 141 14.07 0.86 -6.69
N LEU A 142 14.19 1.73 -7.71
CA LEU A 142 13.14 2.69 -8.05
C LEU A 142 11.87 2.01 -8.56
N LEU A 143 11.98 0.97 -9.38
CA LEU A 143 10.84 0.18 -9.84
C LEU A 143 10.13 -0.53 -8.68
N LEU A 144 10.90 -1.08 -7.72
CA LEU A 144 10.34 -1.67 -6.51
C LEU A 144 9.57 -0.63 -5.70
N LEU A 145 10.18 0.52 -5.40
CA LEU A 145 9.53 1.62 -4.68
C LEU A 145 8.25 2.08 -5.39
N ASN A 146 8.29 2.22 -6.72
CA ASN A 146 7.13 2.59 -7.52
C ASN A 146 5.99 1.58 -7.32
N SER A 147 6.28 0.29 -7.49
CA SER A 147 5.26 -0.75 -7.35
C SER A 147 4.62 -0.78 -5.97
N LEU A 148 5.43 -0.72 -4.91
CA LEU A 148 4.96 -0.70 -3.52
C LEU A 148 4.14 0.55 -3.21
N THR A 149 4.51 1.69 -3.77
CA THR A 149 3.81 2.94 -3.51
C THR A 149 2.47 3.01 -4.24
N VAL A 150 2.38 2.46 -5.46
CA VAL A 150 1.10 2.31 -6.18
C VAL A 150 0.19 1.34 -5.43
N GLU A 151 0.72 0.21 -4.96
CA GLU A 151 -0.02 -0.74 -4.10
C GLU A 151 -0.58 -0.03 -2.86
N ARG A 152 0.28 0.73 -2.15
CA ARG A 152 -0.14 1.53 -0.99
C ARG A 152 -1.18 2.58 -1.34
N ALA A 153 -1.00 3.31 -2.45
CA ALA A 153 -1.94 4.35 -2.87
C ALA A 153 -3.35 3.79 -3.11
N ASN A 154 -3.43 2.57 -3.67
CA ASN A 154 -4.68 1.86 -3.92
C ASN A 154 -5.36 1.32 -2.64
N SER A 155 -4.60 1.11 -1.56
CA SER A 155 -5.13 0.61 -0.29
C SER A 155 -5.64 1.72 0.64
N LEU A 156 -5.21 2.97 0.41
CA LEU A 156 -5.57 4.11 1.26
C LEU A 156 -7.04 4.52 1.05
N GLN A 157 -7.69 4.84 2.17
CA GLN A 157 -9.09 5.29 2.18
C GLN A 157 -9.23 6.81 1.95
N ASP A 158 -8.23 7.63 2.34
CA ASP A 158 -8.26 9.09 2.13
C ASP A 158 -7.72 9.44 0.73
N PRO A 159 -8.56 9.94 -0.21
CA PRO A 159 -8.13 10.28 -1.55
C PRO A 159 -7.04 11.37 -1.60
N ARG A 160 -6.93 12.20 -0.55
CA ARG A 160 -5.88 13.23 -0.46
C ARG A 160 -4.51 12.60 -0.22
N GLN A 161 -4.45 11.57 0.63
CA GLN A 161 -3.22 10.83 0.88
C GLN A 161 -2.80 10.03 -0.35
N THR A 162 -3.75 9.37 -1.04
CA THR A 162 -3.51 8.70 -2.33
C THR A 162 -2.91 9.65 -3.35
N LYS A 163 -3.52 10.82 -3.57
CA LYS A 163 -3.02 11.83 -4.52
C LYS A 163 -1.63 12.34 -4.14
N GLN A 164 -1.42 12.62 -2.85
CA GLN A 164 -0.11 13.08 -2.37
C GLN A 164 0.97 12.03 -2.63
N LEU A 165 0.66 10.77 -2.36
CA LEU A 165 1.59 9.65 -2.53
C LEU A 165 1.93 9.40 -4.00
N LEU A 166 0.95 9.42 -4.90
CA LEU A 166 1.17 9.25 -6.34
C LEU A 166 1.94 10.41 -6.97
N ARG A 167 1.71 11.65 -6.51
CA ARG A 167 2.42 12.83 -7.01
C ARG A 167 3.95 12.71 -6.86
N PHE A 168 4.43 12.04 -5.82
CA PHE A 168 5.87 11.86 -5.59
C PHE A 168 6.57 10.97 -6.63
N ILE A 169 5.82 10.13 -7.35
CA ILE A 169 6.36 9.14 -8.28
C ILE A 169 6.20 9.59 -9.74
N GLY A 170 5.56 10.74 -9.94
CA GLY A 170 5.18 11.28 -11.25
C GLY A 170 3.73 10.93 -11.56
N ASP A 171 2.94 11.93 -11.93
CA ASP A 171 1.54 11.75 -12.30
C ASP A 171 1.43 10.91 -13.58
N PRO A 172 0.76 9.74 -13.56
CA PRO A 172 0.46 9.01 -14.80
C PRO A 172 -0.50 9.79 -15.72
N GLU A 173 -1.25 10.77 -15.19
CA GLU A 173 -2.11 11.66 -15.98
C GLU A 173 -1.32 12.66 -16.83
N GLU A 174 -0.16 13.13 -16.37
CA GLU A 174 0.66 14.09 -17.13
C GLU A 174 1.37 13.43 -18.32
N VAL A 175 1.70 12.14 -18.20
CA VAL A 175 2.28 11.33 -19.29
C VAL A 175 1.25 11.09 -20.40
N HIS A 176 -0.03 10.91 -20.07
CA HIS A 176 -1.09 10.74 -21.08
C HIS A 176 -1.49 12.05 -21.77
N LEU A 177 -1.49 13.17 -21.04
CA LEU A 177 -1.79 14.48 -21.62
C LEU A 177 -0.69 14.99 -22.57
N HIS A 178 0.59 14.67 -22.31
CA HIS A 178 1.66 15.00 -23.25
C HIS A 178 1.69 14.09 -24.49
N ALA A 179 1.35 12.81 -24.36
CA ALA A 179 1.21 11.90 -25.51
C ALA A 179 0.04 12.29 -26.43
N ALA A 180 -1.08 12.78 -25.87
CA ALA A 180 -2.24 13.22 -26.62
C ALA A 180 -2.01 14.57 -27.34
N HIS A 181 -1.28 15.51 -26.73
CA HIS A 181 -0.98 16.80 -27.37
C HIS A 181 0.10 16.71 -28.46
N GLY A 182 1.01 15.73 -28.39
CA GLY A 182 1.99 15.46 -29.45
C GLY A 182 1.40 14.89 -30.74
N HIS A 183 0.17 14.36 -30.69
CA HIS A 183 -0.51 13.75 -31.86
C HIS A 183 -1.42 14.72 -32.63
N VAL A 184 -1.74 15.91 -32.08
CA VAL A 184 -2.69 16.84 -32.72
C VAL A 184 -2.00 17.92 -33.56
N HIS A 185 -0.65 18.02 -33.55
CA HIS A 185 0.06 19.07 -34.28
C HIS A 185 0.91 18.63 -35.48
N ASN A 186 0.80 17.37 -35.94
CA ASN A 186 1.65 16.90 -37.04
C ASN A 186 0.89 16.31 -38.25
N HIS A 187 -0.26 16.89 -38.59
CA HIS A 187 -0.91 16.65 -39.88
C HIS A 187 -1.45 17.94 -40.51
N GLN A 188 -0.54 18.71 -41.11
CA GLN A 188 -0.79 19.47 -42.33
C GLN A 188 0.53 19.71 -43.08
N THR A 189 0.84 18.80 -44.00
CA THR A 189 1.69 19.03 -45.19
C THR A 189 0.92 19.91 -46.21
N PRO A 190 1.48 20.51 -47.31
CA PRO A 190 2.64 20.03 -48.09
C PRO A 190 3.54 21.09 -48.82
N TYR A 191 4.67 20.58 -49.34
CA TYR A 191 5.45 20.98 -50.53
C TYR A 191 5.04 22.22 -51.36
N LYS A 192 6.02 23.12 -51.62
CA LYS A 192 6.23 23.76 -52.93
C LYS A 192 7.70 24.17 -53.15
N ARG A 193 8.11 24.14 -54.41
CA ARG A 193 9.46 24.00 -54.99
C ARG A 193 9.85 25.30 -55.73
N ALA A 194 11.18 25.51 -55.89
CA ALA A 194 11.89 26.38 -56.86
C ALA A 194 11.80 27.92 -56.60
N GLY A 195 12.93 28.62 -56.43
CA GLY A 195 13.80 29.18 -57.50
C GLY A 195 13.42 30.67 -57.68
N THR A 196 14.27 31.70 -57.72
CA THR A 196 15.51 31.94 -58.49
C THR A 196 16.01 33.38 -58.18
N GLY A 197 17.33 33.61 -58.24
CA GLY A 197 17.98 34.93 -58.53
C GLY A 197 18.06 35.91 -57.34
N SER A 198 19.14 36.65 -57.09
CA SER A 198 20.29 37.01 -57.93
C SER A 198 21.52 37.32 -57.08
N GLN A 199 22.66 37.15 -57.73
CA GLN A 199 24.04 37.39 -57.34
C GLN A 199 24.42 38.85 -57.63
N GLU A 200 25.25 39.49 -56.80
CA GLU A 200 26.20 40.60 -57.08
C GLU A 200 26.74 41.12 -55.73
N ILE A 201 27.92 40.71 -55.25
CA ILE A 201 29.28 41.26 -55.49
C ILE A 201 29.34 42.80 -55.47
N HIS A 202 29.86 43.41 -54.39
CA HIS A 202 30.88 44.46 -54.51
C HIS A 202 31.68 44.68 -53.22
N SER A 203 33.00 44.63 -53.41
CA SER A 203 34.09 44.98 -52.49
C SER A 203 34.12 46.46 -52.10
N GLY A 204 34.68 46.78 -50.93
CA GLY A 204 35.04 48.16 -50.58
C GLY A 204 35.81 48.26 -49.26
N GLN A 205 37.12 48.45 -49.36
CA GLN A 205 38.07 48.73 -48.29
C GLN A 205 37.89 50.15 -47.69
N GLY A 206 38.27 50.29 -46.41
CA GLY A 206 39.26 51.30 -46.04
C GLY A 206 38.79 52.47 -45.15
N ALA A 207 39.68 52.76 -44.19
CA ALA A 207 39.93 54.05 -43.52
C ALA A 207 38.88 54.51 -42.48
N GLU A 208 39.20 55.19 -41.38
CA GLU A 208 40.41 55.53 -40.63
C GLU A 208 39.91 56.36 -39.42
N HIS A 209 40.66 56.32 -38.32
CA HIS A 209 40.93 57.40 -37.36
C HIS A 209 39.83 58.13 -36.54
N SER A 210 40.22 58.31 -35.26
CA SER A 210 39.93 59.43 -34.35
C SER A 210 38.53 59.43 -33.72
N GLN A 211 38.34 59.51 -32.40
CA GLN A 211 39.12 60.02 -31.28
C GLN A 211 38.73 59.28 -29.99
#